data_AF-A0A382W2L1-F1
#
_entry.id   AF-A0A382W2L1-F1
#
_cell.length_a   1.000
_cell.length_b   1.000
_cell.length_c   1.000
_cell.angle_alpha   90.00
_cell.angle_beta   90.00
_cell.angle_gamma   90.00
#
_symmetry.space_group_name_H-M   'P 1'
#
loop_
_entity.id
_entity.type
_entity.pdbx_description
1 polymer ?
#
loop_
_entity_poly.entity_id
_entity_poly.type
_entity_poly.pdbx_seq_one_letter_code
_entity_poly.pdbx_strand_id
1 'polypeptide(L)' 'MATDNFYPKGEYIFREGESADFAYVLKSGSVEILKTGIDGELILATLDEPNALFGEMALIDGAPRSAGA' A
#
# COMPACT_ATOMS: atom_id res chain seq x y z
N MET A 1 -5.71 14.58 -10.47
CA MET A 1 -6.68 14.91 -9.41
C MET A 1 -6.73 13.73 -8.46
N ALA A 2 -6.85 13.96 -7.15
CA ALA A 2 -7.03 12.85 -6.20
C ALA A 2 -8.45 12.28 -6.34
N THR A 3 -8.56 10.95 -6.34
CA THR A 3 -9.84 10.23 -6.36
C THR A 3 -9.98 9.43 -5.06
N ASP A 4 -11.20 9.42 -4.53
CA ASP A 4 -11.51 8.68 -3.31
C ASP A 4 -11.92 7.25 -3.68
N ASN A 5 -11.19 6.28 -3.14
CA ASN A 5 -11.44 4.86 -3.32
C ASN A 5 -11.74 4.22 -1.96
N PHE A 6 -12.63 3.23 -1.94
CA PHE A 6 -12.99 2.48 -0.75
C PHE A 6 -12.64 1.00 -0.96
N TYR A 7 -11.96 0.42 0.02
CA TYR A 7 -11.54 -0.99 0.03
C TYR A 7 -12.12 -1.67 1.27
N PRO A 8 -12.90 -2.76 1.11
CA PRO A 8 -13.32 -3.63 2.21
C PRO A 8 -12.13 -4.23 2.97
N LYS A 9 -12.38 -4.60 4.23
CA LYS A 9 -11.38 -5.31 5.05
C LYS A 9 -10.91 -6.59 4.36
N GLY A 10 -9.60 -6.74 4.21
CA GLY A 10 -8.95 -7.90 3.61
C GLY A 10 -8.82 -7.83 2.08
N GLU A 11 -9.25 -6.74 1.45
CA GLU A 11 -9.01 -6.50 0.03
C GLU A 11 -7.66 -5.79 -0.17
N TYR A 12 -6.93 -6.25 -1.20
CA TYR A 12 -5.69 -5.61 -1.62
C TYR A 12 -5.97 -4.28 -2.34
N ILE A 13 -5.28 -3.23 -1.91
CA ILE A 13 -5.21 -1.95 -2.61
C ILE A 13 -4.27 -2.07 -3.81
N PHE A 14 -3.11 -2.70 -3.61
CA PHE A 14 -2.15 -3.09 -4.65
C PHE A 14 -1.23 -4.20 -4.14
N ARG A 15 -0.62 -4.96 -5.06
CA ARG A 15 0.31 -6.04 -4.69
C ARG A 15 1.76 -5.63 -4.83
N GLU A 16 2.62 -6.29 -4.06
CA GLU A 16 4.07 -6.22 -4.25
C GLU A 16 4.43 -6.60 -5.71
N GLY A 17 5.36 -5.85 -6.30
CA GLY A 17 5.81 -6.10 -7.67
C GLY A 17 4.94 -5.49 -8.77
N GLU A 18 3.79 -4.90 -8.44
CA GLU A 18 2.98 -4.16 -9.41
C GLU A 18 3.64 -2.82 -9.79
N SER A 19 3.40 -2.33 -11.00
CA SER A 19 3.80 -0.97 -11.40
C SER A 19 2.93 0.09 -10.73
N ALA A 20 3.49 1.28 -10.49
CA ALA A 20 2.78 2.37 -9.83
C ALA A 20 2.85 3.67 -10.62
N ASP A 21 1.69 4.31 -10.84
CA ASP A 21 1.59 5.67 -11.38
C ASP A 21 1.13 6.70 -10.32
N PHE A 22 0.74 6.22 -9.13
CA PHE A 22 0.23 7.05 -8.04
C PHE A 22 0.49 6.42 -6.67
N ALA A 23 0.42 7.27 -5.63
CA ALA A 23 0.51 6.91 -4.22
C ALA A 23 -0.83 7.16 -3.53
N TYR A 24 -0.98 6.67 -2.31
CA TYR A 24 -2.23 6.73 -1.56
C TYR A 24 -2.05 7.49 -0.26
N VAL A 25 -3.10 8.22 0.13
CA VAL A 25 -3.20 8.87 1.42
C VAL A 25 -4.36 8.24 2.17
N LEU A 26 -4.10 7.68 3.35
CA LEU A 26 -5.13 7.05 4.18
C LEU A 26 -6.08 8.13 4.72
N LYS A 27 -7.34 8.13 4.28
CA LYS A 27 -8.35 9.05 4.82
C LYS A 27 -8.97 8.56 6.12
N SER A 28 -9.26 7.26 6.19
CA SER A 28 -9.89 6.60 7.34
C SER A 28 -9.74 5.09 7.26
N GLY A 29 -9.65 4.42 8.41
CA GLY A 29 -9.53 2.97 8.49
C GLY A 29 -8.11 2.55 8.87
N SER A 30 -7.71 1.35 8.45
CA SER A 30 -6.37 0.81 8.67
C SER A 30 -5.91 0.05 7.43
N VAL A 31 -4.63 0.16 7.11
CA VAL A 31 -3.98 -0.56 5.99
C VAL A 31 -2.76 -1.31 6.54
N GLU A 32 -2.61 -2.57 6.15
CA GLU A 32 -1.43 -3.37 6.48
C GLU A 32 -0.47 -3.34 5.29
N ILE A 33 0.79 -3.00 5.54
CA ILE A 33 1.84 -3.09 4.52
C ILE A 33 2.46 -4.48 4.61
N LEU A 34 2.37 -5.23 3.51
CA LEU A 34 2.68 -6.65 3.45
C LEU A 34 3.90 -6.91 2.58
N LYS A 35 4.78 -7.81 3.01
CA LYS A 35 5.90 -8.32 2.21
C LYS A 35 5.71 -9.79 1.94
N THR A 36 5.87 -10.22 0.70
CA THR A 36 5.88 -11.64 0.36
C THR A 36 7.24 -12.25 0.75
N GLY A 37 7.22 -13.13 1.74
CA GLY A 37 8.35 -13.95 2.16
C GLY A 37 8.21 -15.41 1.71
N ILE A 38 9.20 -16.24 2.10
CA ILE A 38 9.23 -17.68 1.75
C ILE A 38 8.05 -18.43 2.38
N ASP A 39 7.66 -18.06 3.60
CA ASP A 39 6.63 -18.73 4.40
C ASP A 39 5.24 -18.05 4.29
N GLY A 40 5.08 -17.11 3.36
CA GLY A 40 3.86 -16.34 3.16
C GLY A 40 4.03 -14.85 3.38
N GLU A 41 2.93 -14.15 3.67
CA GLU A 41 2.91 -12.70 3.84
C GLU A 41 3.33 -12.29 5.26
N LEU A 42 4.22 -11.31 5.33
CA LEU A 42 4.66 -10.68 6.57
C LEU A 42 4.12 -9.25 6.63
N ILE A 43 3.45 -8.91 7.74
CA ILE A 43 3.06 -7.51 8.02
C ILE A 43 4.31 -6.73 8.45
N LEU A 44 4.72 -5.77 7.64
CA LEU A 44 5.83 -4.86 7.94
C LEU A 44 5.39 -3.68 8.80
N ALA A 45 4.17 -3.18 8.56
CA ALA A 45 3.61 -2.04 9.27
C ALA A 45 2.08 -2.08 9.19
N THR A 46 1.42 -1.47 10.18
CA THR A 46 0.00 -1.15 10.13
C THR A 46 -0.15 0.35 10.19
N LEU A 47 -0.82 0.93 9.19
CA LEU A 47 -1.09 2.36 9.09
C LEU A 47 -2.56 2.58 9.48
N ASP A 48 -2.79 3.26 10.59
CA ASP A 48 -4.13 3.59 11.13
C ASP A 48 -4.32 5.09 11.37
N GLU A 49 -3.27 5.88 11.16
CA GLU A 49 -3.31 7.34 11.29
C GLU A 49 -3.84 8.02 10.01
N PRO A 50 -4.84 8.92 10.11
CA PRO A 50 -5.29 9.71 8.98
C PRO A 50 -4.17 10.55 8.37
N ASN A 51 -4.22 10.70 7.05
CA ASN A 51 -3.25 11.37 6.20
C ASN A 51 -1.89 10.66 6.08
N ALA A 52 -1.74 9.42 6.56
CA ALA A 52 -0.56 8.61 6.28
C ALA A 52 -0.41 8.38 4.77
N LEU A 53 0.77 8.70 4.23
CA LEU A 53 1.15 8.45 2.83
C LEU A 53 1.75 7.04 2.73
N PHE A 54 1.36 6.29 1.71
CA PHE A 54 1.95 4.99 1.40
C PHE A 54 1.95 4.68 -0.09
N GLY A 55 2.81 3.75 -0.49
CA GLY A 55 3.03 3.36 -1.89
C GLY A 55 3.86 4.37 -2.69
N GLU A 56 4.40 5.41 -2.06
CA GLU A 56 5.20 6.46 -2.72
C GLU A 56 6.55 5.96 -3.25
N MET A 57 7.11 4.90 -2.66
CA MET A 57 8.46 4.43 -2.98
C MET A 57 8.65 4.12 -4.47
N ALA A 58 7.69 3.42 -5.08
CA ALA A 58 7.73 3.08 -6.51
C ALA A 58 7.75 4.31 -7.44
N LEU A 59 7.24 5.46 -6.96
CA LEU A 59 7.30 6.72 -7.70
C LEU A 59 8.63 7.46 -7.49
N ILE A 60 9.29 7.24 -6.37
CA ILE A 60 10.56 7.88 -6.01
C ILE A 60 11.72 7.19 -6.71
N ASP A 61 11.76 5.85 -6.67
CA ASP A 61 12.88 5.06 -7.21
C ASP A 61 12.63 4.49 -8.61
N GLY A 62 11.37 4.53 -9.09
CA GLY A 62 10.98 3.99 -10.39
C GLY A 62 10.95 2.45 -10.45
N ALA A 63 11.11 1.78 -9.32
CA ALA A 63 10.96 0.34 -9.20
C ALA A 63 9.48 -0.05 -9.03
N PRO A 64 9.11 -1.33 -9.25
CA PRO A 64 7.79 -1.82 -8.87
C PRO A 64 7.52 -1.67 -7.36
N ARG A 65 6.24 -1.78 -6.95
CA ARG A 65 5.80 -1.71 -5.55
C ARG A 65 6.70 -2.58 -4.67
N SER A 66 7.35 -1.96 -3.69
CA SER A 66 8.29 -2.63 -2.78
C SER A 66 7.61 -3.55 -1.76
N ALA A 67 6.30 -3.39 -1.56
CA ALA A 67 5.42 -4.15 -0.68
C ALA A 67 3.97 -4.09 -1.22
N GLY A 68 3.09 -4.96 -0.72
CA GLY A 68 1.64 -4.88 -0.92
C GLY A 68 0.94 -4.05 0.15
N ALA A 69 -0.29 -3.64 -0.12
CA ALA A 69 -1.16 -2.88 0.78
C ALA A 69 -2.63 -3.27 0.57
#